data_AF-A0A956TG11-F1
#
_entry.id   AF-A0A956TG11-F1
#
_cell.length_a   1.000
_cell.length_b   1.000
_cell.length_c   1.000
_cell.angle_alpha   90.00
_cell.angle_beta   90.00
_cell.angle_gamma   90.00
#
_symmetry.space_group_name_H-M   'P 1'
#
loop_
_entity.id
_entity.type
_entity.pdbx_description
1 polymer ?
#
loop_
_entity_poly.entity_id
_entity_poly.type
_entity_poly.pdbx_seq_one_letter_code
_entity_poly.pdbx_strand_id
1 'polypeptide(L)'
;PVLLLHGTLVGEEGIEAYEDYALERGFAVDNHTHEGVRDGHPIEESAEQVSREVNFARLEIARKNLSQLMGCDRDGLKDFFKLDGNLYQSHDDSAEVVLDLLPTVLRRFEMLLSQPEDKLATTFSGKLERLEAELSGQFENYGAGNHDRCARMAAEVVDSIAPKAVLVGHSAGGFVGYTLALNPEKKPDDDPFTYDGGNGVGEVVVLSSPIGKGMSVPAPPGVAEMPFYLVDSAILKPVEELPVSQLMRLNPLVDLAYSGSKELARLSFNLATLASVGLTSPLTYAVRPGYEQVMANSDFFKNYVEGKPIPDGVTVLAVTSPLDRMSLEDRSQVDETQANAHNLSVDMHLDPEQVERERPTWTHVKMTEMPEAFRQQFAERLLEQPDETARLLDASNNDGVRYDTLVLLEKQLAEIPDWSEQDRFSGLKEAMQKVADERLPFQDSPSFVAYRVLRSSSLSKSTS
;
A
#
# COMPACT_ATOMS: atom_id res chain seq x y z
N PRO A 1 -11.47 6.07 -1.64
CA PRO A 1 -10.67 5.00 -0.98
C PRO A 1 -10.67 5.23 0.53
N VAL A 2 -10.54 4.15 1.32
CA VAL A 2 -10.30 4.19 2.77
C VAL A 2 -8.79 4.10 3.00
N LEU A 3 -8.16 4.99 3.74
CA LEU A 3 -6.74 4.85 4.10
C LEU A 3 -6.61 4.22 5.49
N LEU A 4 -5.87 3.12 5.60
CA LEU A 4 -5.55 2.47 6.87
C LEU A 4 -4.03 2.45 7.06
N LEU A 5 -3.54 3.08 8.12
CA LEU A 5 -2.13 2.99 8.52
C LEU A 5 -1.99 1.96 9.64
N HIS A 6 -1.12 0.97 9.45
CA HIS A 6 -0.95 -0.15 10.38
C HIS A 6 0.52 -0.54 10.52
N GLY A 7 1.05 -0.68 11.74
CA GLY A 7 2.43 -1.10 11.90
C GLY A 7 2.98 -1.09 13.32
N THR A 8 4.12 -1.74 13.50
CA THR A 8 4.96 -1.58 14.70
C THR A 8 5.82 -0.34 14.55
N LEU A 9 6.11 0.35 15.65
CA LEU A 9 6.92 1.58 15.70
C LEU A 9 6.33 2.78 14.95
N VAL A 10 5.07 2.69 14.53
CA VAL A 10 4.28 3.84 14.07
C VAL A 10 3.95 4.69 15.31
N GLY A 11 4.50 5.90 15.38
CA GLY A 11 4.20 6.86 16.46
C GLY A 11 3.10 7.85 16.05
N GLU A 12 2.64 8.66 17.01
CA GLU A 12 1.64 9.73 16.79
C GLU A 12 2.04 10.64 15.62
N GLU A 13 3.31 11.06 15.53
CA GLU A 13 3.81 11.92 14.44
C GLU A 13 3.68 11.28 13.05
N GLY A 14 3.91 9.97 12.93
CA GLY A 14 3.75 9.25 11.67
C GLY A 14 2.28 9.06 11.28
N ILE A 15 1.41 8.88 12.28
CA ILE A 15 -0.05 8.83 12.09
C ILE A 15 -0.55 10.18 11.58
N GLU A 16 -0.20 11.27 12.26
CA GLU A 16 -0.58 12.64 11.88
C GLU A 16 -0.09 12.98 10.46
N ALA A 17 1.14 12.62 10.11
CA ALA A 17 1.70 12.92 8.78
C ALA A 17 0.90 12.27 7.63
N TYR A 18 0.50 11.00 7.79
CA TYR A 18 -0.30 10.30 6.79
C TYR A 18 -1.77 10.75 6.80
N GLU A 19 -2.30 11.14 7.96
CA GLU A 19 -3.63 11.71 8.09
C GLU A 19 -3.72 13.06 7.36
N ASP A 20 -2.82 13.99 7.67
CA ASP A 20 -2.75 15.32 7.05
C ASP A 20 -2.60 15.20 5.53
N TYR A 21 -1.67 14.35 5.09
CA TYR A 21 -1.46 14.09 3.67
C TYR A 21 -2.73 13.54 2.98
N ALA A 22 -3.48 12.66 3.64
CA ALA A 22 -4.71 12.12 3.08
C ALA A 22 -5.82 13.18 2.96
N LEU A 23 -5.96 14.03 3.99
CA LEU A 23 -6.92 15.13 4.03
C LEU A 23 -6.66 16.17 2.94
N GLU A 24 -5.40 16.58 2.77
CA GLU A 24 -5.00 17.55 1.73
C GLU A 24 -5.34 17.08 0.31
N ARG A 25 -5.39 15.76 0.10
CA ARG A 25 -5.66 15.14 -1.21
C ARG A 25 -7.13 14.82 -1.44
N GLY A 26 -8.01 15.15 -0.49
CA GLY A 26 -9.45 14.99 -0.65
C GLY A 26 -9.92 13.54 -0.64
N PHE A 27 -9.13 12.63 -0.07
CA PHE A 27 -9.61 11.28 0.22
C PHE A 27 -10.77 11.37 1.21
N ALA A 28 -11.80 10.53 1.03
CA ALA A 28 -12.96 10.52 1.91
C ALA A 28 -12.53 10.00 3.29
N VAL A 29 -12.18 10.91 4.18
CA VAL A 29 -11.72 10.62 5.54
C VAL A 29 -12.92 10.23 6.41
N ASP A 30 -13.26 8.95 6.36
CA ASP A 30 -13.59 8.17 7.56
C ASP A 30 -12.35 7.30 7.83
N ASN A 31 -11.23 7.95 8.15
CA ASN A 31 -9.96 7.27 8.38
C ASN A 31 -9.97 6.75 9.81
N HIS A 32 -10.00 5.43 9.95
CA HIS A 32 -9.66 4.82 11.23
C HIS A 32 -8.18 4.46 11.20
N THR A 33 -7.35 5.21 11.95
CA THR A 33 -5.97 4.82 12.18
C THR A 33 -5.92 3.80 13.31
N HIS A 34 -5.42 2.61 13.00
CA HIS A 34 -5.43 1.49 13.94
C HIS A 34 -4.01 1.02 14.22
N GLU A 35 -3.58 1.23 15.47
CA GLU A 35 -2.34 0.68 16.00
C GLU A 35 -2.55 -0.82 16.30
N GLY A 36 -2.35 -1.68 15.29
CA GLY A 36 -2.77 -3.09 15.37
C GLY A 36 -1.69 -4.14 15.65
N VAL A 37 -0.39 -3.80 15.58
CA VAL A 37 0.67 -4.75 15.98
C VAL A 37 1.33 -4.29 17.26
N ARG A 38 0.81 -4.78 18.40
CA ARG A 38 1.54 -4.72 19.66
C ARG A 38 2.71 -5.70 19.61
N ASP A 39 3.86 -5.29 20.12
CA ASP A 39 5.13 -6.04 20.01
C ASP A 39 4.98 -7.55 20.29
N GLY A 40 5.05 -8.36 19.23
CA GLY A 40 5.11 -9.82 19.29
C GLY A 40 3.77 -10.56 19.26
N HIS A 41 2.64 -9.89 19.05
CA HIS A 41 1.36 -10.57 18.83
C HIS A 41 1.39 -11.50 17.59
N PRO A 42 0.58 -12.57 17.57
CA PRO A 42 0.43 -13.41 16.38
C PRO A 42 -0.07 -12.58 15.19
N ILE A 43 0.55 -12.77 14.02
CA ILE A 43 0.16 -12.12 12.77
C ILE A 43 -1.28 -12.49 12.39
N GLU A 44 -1.78 -13.65 12.83
CA GLU A 44 -3.19 -14.06 12.70
C GLU A 44 -4.17 -13.11 13.35
N GLU A 45 -3.90 -12.74 14.60
CA GLU A 45 -4.79 -11.88 15.37
C GLU A 45 -4.76 -10.47 14.78
N SER A 46 -3.57 -9.99 14.39
CA SER A 46 -3.42 -8.70 13.73
C SER A 46 -4.09 -8.67 12.36
N ALA A 47 -3.99 -9.73 11.55
CA ALA A 47 -4.65 -9.80 10.25
C ALA A 47 -6.18 -9.90 10.40
N GLU A 48 -6.69 -10.60 11.42
CA GLU A 48 -8.13 -10.62 11.74
C GLU A 48 -8.62 -9.23 12.15
N GLN A 49 -7.84 -8.54 12.98
CA GLN A 49 -8.13 -7.18 13.38
C GLN A 49 -8.17 -6.23 12.18
N VAL A 50 -7.11 -6.18 11.37
CA VAL A 50 -7.04 -5.32 10.18
C VAL A 50 -8.15 -5.66 9.19
N SER A 51 -8.49 -6.94 9.01
CA SER A 51 -9.61 -7.36 8.18
C SER A 51 -10.95 -6.78 8.66
N ARG A 52 -11.19 -6.78 9.98
CA ARG A 52 -12.41 -6.20 10.54
C ARG A 52 -12.43 -4.70 10.32
N GLU A 53 -11.31 -4.03 10.53
CA GLU A 53 -11.15 -2.59 10.35
C GLU A 53 -11.41 -2.16 8.90
N VAL A 54 -10.88 -2.90 7.91
CA VAL A 54 -11.23 -2.71 6.48
C VAL A 54 -12.73 -2.79 6.28
N ASN A 55 -13.38 -3.84 6.78
CA ASN A 55 -14.82 -4.01 6.62
C ASN A 55 -15.64 -2.92 7.29
N PHE A 56 -15.27 -2.51 8.50
CA PHE A 56 -15.95 -1.44 9.24
C PHE A 56 -15.86 -0.10 8.50
N ALA A 57 -14.65 0.30 8.08
CA ALA A 57 -14.47 1.56 7.39
C ALA A 57 -15.21 1.59 6.05
N ARG A 58 -15.15 0.50 5.27
CA ARG A 58 -15.91 0.37 4.02
C ARG A 58 -17.41 0.44 4.28
N LEU A 59 -17.89 -0.20 5.35
CA LEU A 59 -19.31 -0.20 5.73
C LEU A 59 -19.82 1.21 6.05
N GLU A 60 -19.02 2.00 6.76
CA GLU A 60 -19.36 3.36 7.15
C GLU A 60 -19.50 4.29 5.93
N ILE A 61 -18.51 4.24 5.03
CA ILE A 61 -18.56 4.98 3.76
C ILE A 61 -19.72 4.50 2.89
N ALA A 62 -19.96 3.20 2.80
CA ALA A 62 -21.08 2.65 2.05
C ALA A 62 -22.44 3.17 2.54
N ARG A 63 -22.63 3.27 3.87
CA ARG A 63 -23.84 3.85 4.47
C ARG A 63 -23.99 5.33 4.11
N LYS A 64 -22.89 6.09 4.20
CA LYS A 64 -22.87 7.51 3.83
C LYS A 64 -23.24 7.72 2.35
N ASN A 65 -22.57 7.01 1.44
CA ASN A 65 -22.80 7.11 0.01
C ASN A 65 -24.22 6.65 -0.36
N LEU A 66 -24.68 5.53 0.18
CA LEU A 66 -26.05 5.05 -0.07
C LEU A 66 -27.10 6.07 0.38
N SER A 67 -26.89 6.73 1.52
CA SER A 67 -27.82 7.76 2.02
C SER A 67 -27.97 8.94 1.07
N GLN A 68 -26.89 9.31 0.37
CA GLN A 68 -26.91 10.35 -0.65
C GLN A 68 -27.62 9.87 -1.92
N LEU A 69 -27.38 8.61 -2.32
CA LEU A 69 -27.87 8.03 -3.57
C LEU A 69 -29.36 7.68 -3.55
N MET A 70 -29.91 7.26 -2.41
CA MET A 70 -31.31 6.78 -2.31
C MET A 70 -32.38 7.85 -2.61
N GLY A 71 -32.00 9.13 -2.65
CA GLY A 71 -32.88 10.25 -3.02
C GLY A 71 -32.61 10.87 -4.39
N CYS A 72 -31.60 10.38 -5.11
CA CYS A 72 -31.23 10.92 -6.42
C CYS A 72 -32.21 10.47 -7.50
N ASP A 73 -32.53 11.38 -8.42
CA ASP A 73 -33.12 11.03 -9.70
C ASP A 73 -32.04 10.51 -10.68
N ARG A 74 -32.45 10.19 -11.91
CA ARG A 74 -31.52 9.63 -12.91
C ARG A 74 -30.33 10.55 -13.18
N ASP A 75 -30.55 11.86 -13.24
CA ASP A 75 -29.49 12.84 -13.50
C ASP A 75 -28.54 12.93 -12.30
N GLY A 76 -29.07 12.91 -11.06
CA GLY A 76 -28.25 12.85 -9.85
C GLY A 76 -27.39 11.58 -9.76
N LEU A 77 -27.93 10.42 -10.16
CA LEU A 77 -27.17 9.17 -10.24
C LEU A 77 -26.07 9.26 -11.31
N LYS A 78 -26.40 9.80 -12.49
CA LYS A 78 -25.44 10.02 -13.56
C LYS A 78 -24.28 10.91 -13.11
N ASP A 79 -24.57 11.99 -12.40
CA ASP A 79 -23.58 12.93 -11.89
C ASP A 79 -22.70 12.35 -10.78
N PHE A 80 -23.28 11.50 -9.92
CA PHE A 80 -22.54 10.82 -8.85
C PHE A 80 -21.53 9.82 -9.42
N PHE A 81 -22.00 8.91 -10.28
CA PHE A 81 -21.16 7.88 -10.90
C PHE A 81 -20.37 8.41 -12.10
N LYS A 82 -20.43 9.71 -12.42
CA LYS A 82 -19.72 10.30 -13.56
C LYS A 82 -19.97 9.60 -14.90
N LEU A 83 -21.18 9.09 -15.09
CA LEU A 83 -21.57 8.33 -16.25
C LEU A 83 -21.80 9.22 -17.47
N ASP A 84 -21.20 8.87 -18.60
CA ASP A 84 -21.43 9.58 -19.87
C ASP A 84 -21.28 8.64 -21.07
N GLY A 85 -22.33 8.59 -21.90
CA GLY A 85 -22.33 7.80 -23.12
C GLY A 85 -21.54 8.43 -24.28
N ASN A 86 -20.92 9.60 -24.13
CA ASN A 86 -20.26 10.31 -25.26
C ASN A 86 -18.76 10.55 -25.07
N LEU A 87 -18.11 9.80 -24.18
CA LEU A 87 -16.70 10.01 -23.79
C LEU A 87 -15.70 9.87 -24.95
N TYR A 88 -15.83 8.82 -25.77
CA TYR A 88 -14.80 8.42 -26.72
C TYR A 88 -15.00 8.94 -28.15
N GLN A 89 -15.56 10.15 -28.33
CA GLN A 89 -16.01 10.69 -29.64
C GLN A 89 -17.11 9.85 -30.34
N SER A 90 -17.64 8.84 -29.67
CA SER A 90 -18.74 8.00 -30.15
C SER A 90 -19.75 7.81 -29.03
N HIS A 91 -21.02 7.65 -29.41
CA HIS A 91 -22.05 7.26 -28.47
C HIS A 91 -21.89 5.80 -28.05
N ASP A 92 -22.07 5.52 -26.76
CA ASP A 92 -22.01 4.20 -26.15
C ASP A 92 -23.22 3.99 -25.23
N ASP A 93 -24.05 3.01 -25.59
CA ASP A 93 -25.28 2.68 -24.88
C ASP A 93 -25.00 2.00 -23.52
N SER A 94 -23.77 1.57 -23.24
CA SER A 94 -23.42 0.92 -21.98
C SER A 94 -23.65 1.83 -20.77
N ALA A 95 -23.50 3.15 -20.93
CA ALA A 95 -23.79 4.12 -19.89
C ALA A 95 -25.28 4.08 -19.47
N GLU A 96 -26.19 3.95 -20.44
CA GLU A 96 -27.62 3.87 -20.18
C GLU A 96 -27.99 2.54 -19.51
N VAL A 97 -27.35 1.44 -19.92
CA VAL A 97 -27.53 0.13 -19.27
C VAL A 97 -27.11 0.18 -17.80
N VAL A 98 -25.96 0.80 -17.49
CA VAL A 98 -25.51 0.98 -16.11
C VAL A 98 -26.53 1.82 -15.32
N LEU A 99 -26.92 2.98 -15.85
CA LEU A 99 -27.91 3.87 -15.22
C LEU A 99 -29.25 3.18 -14.93
N ASP A 100 -29.74 2.33 -15.84
CA ASP A 100 -30.99 1.60 -15.67
C ASP A 100 -30.93 0.55 -14.56
N LEU A 101 -29.73 -0.01 -14.30
CA LEU A 101 -29.52 -1.04 -13.29
C LEU A 101 -29.18 -0.48 -11.91
N LEU A 102 -28.66 0.76 -11.82
CA LEU A 102 -28.30 1.41 -10.55
C LEU A 102 -29.41 1.33 -9.48
N PRO A 103 -30.70 1.63 -9.75
CA PRO A 103 -31.75 1.52 -8.73
C PRO A 103 -31.91 0.11 -8.13
N THR A 104 -31.58 -0.93 -8.90
CA THR A 104 -31.58 -2.31 -8.40
C THR A 104 -30.35 -2.60 -7.55
N VAL A 105 -29.19 -2.08 -7.95
CA VAL A 105 -27.94 -2.17 -7.16
C VAL A 105 -28.11 -1.47 -5.81
N LEU A 106 -28.63 -0.24 -5.78
CA LEU A 106 -28.84 0.53 -4.54
C LEU A 106 -29.75 -0.20 -3.55
N ARG A 107 -30.84 -0.84 -4.03
CA ARG A 107 -31.72 -1.66 -3.18
C ARG A 107 -31.00 -2.89 -2.61
N ARG A 108 -30.07 -3.49 -3.36
CA ARG A 108 -29.25 -4.61 -2.86
C ARG A 108 -28.27 -4.15 -1.78
N PHE A 109 -27.66 -2.98 -1.97
CA PHE A 109 -26.85 -2.34 -0.93
C PHE A 109 -27.67 -2.03 0.33
N GLU A 110 -28.87 -1.48 0.19
CA GLU A 110 -29.78 -1.23 1.31
C GLU A 110 -30.09 -2.52 2.08
N MET A 111 -30.43 -3.61 1.37
CA MET A 111 -30.63 -4.92 1.99
C MET A 111 -29.37 -5.46 2.68
N LEU A 112 -28.21 -5.30 2.07
CA LEU A 112 -26.93 -5.70 2.65
C LEU A 112 -26.65 -4.95 3.95
N LEU A 113 -26.76 -3.62 3.92
CA LEU A 113 -26.46 -2.71 5.04
C LEU A 113 -27.48 -2.78 6.18
N SER A 114 -28.67 -3.36 5.93
CA SER A 114 -29.68 -3.62 6.98
C SER A 114 -29.33 -4.82 7.88
N GLN A 115 -28.30 -5.61 7.53
CA GLN A 115 -27.83 -6.72 8.37
C GLN A 115 -27.12 -6.23 9.65
N PRO A 116 -27.04 -7.08 10.71
CA PRO A 116 -26.31 -6.72 11.92
C PRO A 116 -24.84 -6.36 11.64
N GLU A 117 -24.38 -5.27 12.24
CA GLU A 117 -23.05 -4.70 12.02
C GLU A 117 -21.93 -5.68 12.37
N ASP A 118 -22.02 -6.38 13.50
CA ASP A 118 -21.04 -7.39 13.92
C ASP A 118 -20.85 -8.52 12.88
N LYS A 119 -21.89 -8.81 12.09
CA LYS A 119 -21.82 -9.80 11.01
C LYS A 119 -21.14 -9.23 9.77
N LEU A 120 -21.39 -7.96 9.46
CA LEU A 120 -20.78 -7.30 8.31
C LEU A 120 -19.29 -7.01 8.56
N ALA A 121 -18.91 -6.70 9.81
CA ALA A 121 -17.53 -6.53 10.23
C ALA A 121 -16.59 -7.67 9.78
N THR A 122 -17.10 -8.89 9.61
CA THR A 122 -16.30 -10.06 9.22
C THR A 122 -16.61 -10.59 7.82
N THR A 123 -17.62 -10.07 7.11
CA THR A 123 -18.08 -10.65 5.84
C THR A 123 -18.44 -9.63 4.76
N PHE A 124 -18.29 -8.33 5.03
CA PHE A 124 -18.77 -7.28 4.14
C PHE A 124 -18.05 -7.29 2.80
N SER A 125 -16.72 -7.45 2.78
CA SER A 125 -15.93 -7.36 1.56
C SER A 125 -16.21 -8.51 0.59
N GLY A 126 -16.27 -9.75 1.07
CA GLY A 126 -16.66 -10.92 0.27
C GLY A 126 -18.13 -10.92 -0.14
N LYS A 127 -19.01 -10.23 0.61
CA LYS A 127 -20.39 -9.98 0.16
C LYS A 127 -20.44 -8.98 -1.00
N LEU A 128 -19.58 -7.96 -1.00
CA LEU A 128 -19.48 -6.99 -2.10
C LEU A 128 -18.87 -7.63 -3.35
N GLU A 129 -17.83 -8.45 -3.21
CA GLU A 129 -17.24 -9.21 -4.33
C GLU A 129 -18.29 -10.10 -5.04
N ARG A 130 -19.17 -10.76 -4.27
CA ARG A 130 -20.30 -11.52 -4.86
C ARG A 130 -21.29 -10.61 -5.58
N LEU A 131 -21.54 -9.41 -5.05
CA LEU A 131 -22.42 -8.44 -5.69
C LEU A 131 -21.82 -7.91 -7.00
N GLU A 132 -20.51 -7.67 -7.05
CA GLU A 132 -19.77 -7.32 -8.28
C GLU A 132 -19.94 -8.40 -9.35
N ALA A 133 -19.72 -9.67 -9.00
CA ALA A 133 -19.87 -10.79 -9.94
C ALA A 133 -21.31 -10.90 -10.49
N GLU A 134 -22.31 -10.74 -9.62
CA GLU A 134 -23.72 -10.74 -10.04
C GLU A 134 -24.07 -9.55 -10.94
N LEU A 135 -23.49 -8.38 -10.68
CA LEU A 135 -23.71 -7.17 -11.47
C LEU A 135 -23.02 -7.27 -12.83
N SER A 136 -21.80 -7.81 -12.90
CA SER A 136 -21.10 -8.08 -14.16
C SER A 136 -21.95 -8.96 -15.08
N GLY A 137 -22.48 -10.07 -14.56
CA GLY A 137 -23.37 -10.95 -15.33
C GLY A 137 -24.65 -10.26 -15.79
N GLN A 138 -25.18 -9.28 -15.03
CA GLN A 138 -26.30 -8.46 -15.50
C GLN A 138 -25.88 -7.56 -16.65
N PHE A 139 -24.78 -6.82 -16.53
CA PHE A 139 -24.26 -5.97 -17.61
C PHE A 139 -24.04 -6.74 -18.91
N GLU A 140 -23.52 -7.96 -18.85
CA GLU A 140 -23.38 -8.85 -20.01
C GLU A 140 -24.74 -9.21 -20.63
N ASN A 141 -25.71 -9.63 -19.80
CA ASN A 141 -27.04 -10.02 -20.26
C ASN A 141 -27.82 -8.88 -20.92
N TYR A 142 -27.57 -7.63 -20.51
CA TYR A 142 -28.15 -6.43 -21.09
C TYR A 142 -27.30 -5.83 -22.22
N GLY A 143 -26.21 -6.48 -22.62
CA GLY A 143 -25.42 -6.11 -23.80
C GLY A 143 -24.47 -4.92 -23.61
N ALA A 144 -24.05 -4.62 -22.37
CA ALA A 144 -23.17 -3.49 -22.09
C ALA A 144 -21.71 -3.70 -22.53
N GLY A 145 -21.29 -4.93 -22.82
CA GLY A 145 -19.92 -5.24 -23.22
C GLY A 145 -19.57 -6.73 -23.22
N ASN A 146 -18.28 -7.01 -23.36
CA ASN A 146 -17.73 -8.35 -23.10
C ASN A 146 -17.53 -8.57 -21.59
N HIS A 147 -17.18 -9.79 -21.21
CA HIS A 147 -16.99 -10.20 -19.81
C HIS A 147 -16.06 -9.26 -19.03
N ASP A 148 -14.85 -9.02 -19.54
CA ASP A 148 -13.84 -8.21 -18.84
C ASP A 148 -14.28 -6.75 -18.63
N ARG A 149 -14.91 -6.16 -19.66
CA ARG A 149 -15.46 -4.80 -19.58
C ARG A 149 -16.61 -4.73 -18.57
N CYS A 150 -17.50 -5.72 -18.57
CA CYS A 150 -18.61 -5.80 -17.62
C CYS A 150 -18.14 -5.99 -16.18
N ALA A 151 -17.10 -6.78 -15.96
CA ALA A 151 -16.49 -6.97 -14.64
C ALA A 151 -15.92 -5.65 -14.10
N ARG A 152 -15.18 -4.90 -14.93
CA ARG A 152 -14.66 -3.57 -14.57
C ARG A 152 -15.77 -2.55 -14.28
N MET A 153 -16.82 -2.52 -15.12
CA MET A 153 -17.97 -1.64 -14.85
C MET A 153 -18.67 -1.99 -13.53
N ALA A 154 -18.78 -3.27 -13.20
CA ALA A 154 -19.39 -3.73 -11.96
C ALA A 154 -18.53 -3.34 -10.74
N ALA A 155 -17.22 -3.55 -10.82
CA ALA A 155 -16.27 -3.12 -9.81
C ALA A 155 -16.35 -1.60 -9.59
N GLU A 156 -16.31 -0.79 -10.65
CA GLU A 156 -16.40 0.68 -10.54
C GLU A 156 -17.69 1.14 -9.86
N VAL A 157 -18.84 0.54 -10.18
CA VAL A 157 -20.13 0.86 -9.54
C VAL A 157 -20.12 0.48 -8.05
N VAL A 158 -19.59 -0.69 -7.70
CA VAL A 158 -19.53 -1.15 -6.31
C VAL A 158 -18.53 -0.31 -5.51
N ASP A 159 -17.35 -0.03 -6.06
CA ASP A 159 -16.30 0.75 -5.42
C ASP A 159 -16.67 2.24 -5.32
N SER A 160 -17.49 2.78 -6.22
CA SER A 160 -18.09 4.11 -6.07
C SER A 160 -19.01 4.22 -4.84
N ILE A 161 -19.70 3.12 -4.47
CA ILE A 161 -20.57 3.09 -3.29
C ILE A 161 -19.76 2.71 -2.05
N ALA A 162 -18.93 1.68 -2.12
CA ALA A 162 -18.16 1.10 -1.02
C ALA A 162 -16.68 0.91 -1.43
N PRO A 163 -15.89 2.01 -1.45
CA PRO A 163 -14.54 1.99 -2.00
C PRO A 163 -13.65 0.94 -1.36
N LYS A 164 -12.76 0.33 -2.15
CA LYS A 164 -11.66 -0.48 -1.60
C LYS A 164 -10.72 0.37 -0.73
N ALA A 165 -10.10 -0.31 0.22
CA ALA A 165 -9.11 0.26 1.12
C ALA A 165 -7.73 0.29 0.49
N VAL A 166 -6.98 1.34 0.84
CA VAL A 166 -5.55 1.51 0.69
C VAL A 166 -4.93 1.21 2.04
N LEU A 167 -4.16 0.14 2.13
CA LEU A 167 -3.52 -0.29 3.36
C LEU A 167 -2.04 0.10 3.32
N VAL A 168 -1.67 1.06 4.15
CA VAL A 168 -0.28 1.46 4.37
C VAL A 168 0.24 0.71 5.58
N GLY A 169 1.15 -0.23 5.35
CA GLY A 169 1.69 -1.08 6.39
C GLY A 169 3.16 -0.79 6.66
N HIS A 170 3.53 -0.51 7.91
CA HIS A 170 4.93 -0.31 8.33
C HIS A 170 5.47 -1.49 9.16
N SER A 171 6.70 -1.93 8.89
CA SER A 171 7.31 -3.07 9.60
C SER A 171 6.40 -4.31 9.56
N ALA A 172 6.07 -4.96 10.70
CA ALA A 172 5.18 -6.12 10.74
C ALA A 172 3.77 -5.82 10.22
N GLY A 173 3.31 -4.57 10.27
CA GLY A 173 2.03 -4.19 9.68
C GLY A 173 2.05 -4.23 8.15
N GLY A 174 3.18 -3.93 7.53
CA GLY A 174 3.42 -4.14 6.09
C GLY A 174 3.31 -5.60 5.69
N PHE A 175 3.82 -6.50 6.54
CA PHE A 175 3.72 -7.93 6.34
C PHE A 175 2.28 -8.44 6.47
N VAL A 176 1.53 -7.94 7.47
CA VAL A 176 0.10 -8.22 7.63
C VAL A 176 -0.68 -7.79 6.39
N GLY A 177 -0.48 -6.55 5.94
CA GLY A 177 -1.20 -6.02 4.78
C GLY A 177 -0.89 -6.76 3.49
N TYR A 178 0.39 -7.10 3.28
CA TYR A 178 0.77 -7.93 2.15
C TYR A 178 0.13 -9.32 2.20
N THR A 179 0.12 -9.95 3.37
CA THR A 179 -0.47 -11.30 3.52
C THR A 179 -1.99 -11.28 3.31
N LEU A 180 -2.68 -10.22 3.74
CA LEU A 180 -4.11 -10.00 3.46
C LEU A 180 -4.39 -9.90 1.96
N ALA A 181 -3.56 -9.15 1.23
CA ALA A 181 -3.68 -9.04 -0.22
C ALA A 181 -3.43 -10.38 -0.93
N LEU A 182 -2.49 -11.20 -0.46
CA LEU A 182 -2.18 -12.49 -1.08
C LEU A 182 -3.22 -13.58 -0.77
N ASN A 183 -3.97 -13.45 0.32
CA ASN A 183 -4.91 -14.47 0.79
C ASN A 183 -6.31 -13.89 1.12
N PRO A 184 -6.98 -13.26 0.13
CA PRO A 184 -8.40 -12.92 0.28
C PRO A 184 -9.23 -14.20 0.44
N GLU A 185 -10.34 -14.13 1.19
CA GLU A 185 -11.19 -15.28 1.57
C GLU A 185 -11.35 -16.32 0.44
N LYS A 186 -10.75 -17.51 0.64
CA LYS A 186 -11.11 -18.73 -0.08
C LYS A 186 -11.84 -19.60 0.93
N LYS A 187 -13.09 -19.96 0.61
CA LYS A 187 -14.06 -20.76 1.38
C LYS A 187 -13.58 -21.28 2.76
N PRO A 188 -14.39 -21.14 3.82
CA PRO A 188 -14.00 -21.41 5.23
C PRO A 188 -13.49 -22.83 5.56
N ASP A 189 -13.54 -23.77 4.62
CA ASP A 189 -13.15 -25.16 4.83
C ASP A 189 -11.73 -25.50 4.33
N ASP A 190 -11.07 -24.63 3.55
CA ASP A 190 -9.81 -24.96 2.87
C ASP A 190 -8.53 -24.33 3.49
N ASP A 191 -8.62 -23.24 4.27
CA ASP A 191 -7.46 -22.57 4.87
C ASP A 191 -7.79 -21.78 6.17
N PRO A 192 -7.14 -22.07 7.31
CA PRO A 192 -7.38 -21.35 8.57
C PRO A 192 -6.88 -19.89 8.59
N PHE A 193 -6.14 -19.45 7.57
CA PHE A 193 -5.53 -18.12 7.49
C PHE A 193 -6.02 -17.34 6.25
N THR A 194 -7.34 -17.15 6.13
CA THR A 194 -7.90 -16.28 5.10
C THR A 194 -8.88 -15.30 5.73
N TYR A 195 -8.89 -14.07 5.20
CA TYR A 195 -9.66 -12.98 5.76
C TYR A 195 -10.54 -12.35 4.70
N ASP A 196 -11.80 -12.09 5.08
CA ASP A 196 -12.77 -11.42 4.23
C ASP A 196 -12.30 -10.02 3.79
N GLY A 197 -11.66 -9.28 4.69
CA GLY A 197 -11.19 -7.92 4.44
C GLY A 197 -10.18 -7.82 3.29
N GLY A 198 -9.47 -8.90 2.95
CA GLY A 198 -8.56 -8.94 1.79
C GLY A 198 -9.29 -8.64 0.47
N ASN A 199 -10.56 -9.06 0.31
CA ASN A 199 -11.40 -8.72 -0.85
C ASN A 199 -11.71 -7.22 -0.94
N GLY A 200 -11.57 -6.50 0.17
CA GLY A 200 -11.82 -5.07 0.25
C GLY A 200 -10.58 -4.22 0.10
N VAL A 201 -9.41 -4.80 -0.18
CA VAL A 201 -8.17 -4.07 -0.38
C VAL A 201 -7.95 -3.88 -1.88
N GLY A 202 -7.67 -2.64 -2.28
CA GLY A 202 -7.30 -2.29 -3.66
C GLY A 202 -5.81 -1.99 -3.78
N GLU A 203 -5.21 -1.44 -2.74
CA GLU A 203 -3.80 -1.07 -2.73
C GLU A 203 -3.17 -1.44 -1.40
N VAL A 204 -1.96 -2.00 -1.44
CA VAL A 204 -1.12 -2.19 -0.27
C VAL A 204 0.20 -1.49 -0.47
N VAL A 205 0.48 -0.50 0.37
CA VAL A 205 1.77 0.18 0.42
C VAL A 205 2.55 -0.37 1.61
N VAL A 206 3.61 -1.09 1.33
CA VAL A 206 4.43 -1.74 2.35
C VAL A 206 5.68 -0.92 2.58
N LEU A 207 5.67 -0.18 3.68
CA LEU A 207 6.79 0.64 4.13
C LEU A 207 7.74 -0.23 4.95
N SER A 208 8.98 -0.32 4.51
CA SER A 208 10.07 -0.76 5.40
C SER A 208 9.79 -2.12 6.06
N SER A 209 9.36 -3.11 5.27
CA SER A 209 8.93 -4.41 5.79
C SER A 209 9.53 -5.56 4.98
N PRO A 210 9.94 -6.67 5.61
CA PRO A 210 10.64 -7.76 4.93
C PRO A 210 9.66 -8.77 4.30
N ILE A 211 8.87 -8.34 3.33
CA ILE A 211 7.77 -9.13 2.74
C ILE A 211 8.19 -10.17 1.68
N GLY A 212 9.34 -10.00 1.02
CA GLY A 212 9.76 -10.92 -0.06
C GLY A 212 10.65 -12.06 0.38
N LYS A 213 11.41 -11.88 1.47
CA LYS A 213 12.38 -12.87 1.96
C LYS A 213 12.32 -13.08 3.47
N GLY A 214 11.36 -12.47 4.17
CA GLY A 214 11.32 -12.43 5.64
C GLY A 214 12.55 -11.76 6.26
N MET A 215 12.53 -11.57 7.57
CA MET A 215 13.69 -11.06 8.32
C MET A 215 14.89 -12.02 8.17
N SER A 216 16.09 -11.44 8.09
CA SER A 216 17.31 -12.20 7.94
C SER A 216 17.67 -12.97 9.22
N VAL A 217 18.31 -14.13 9.01
CA VAL A 217 19.12 -14.79 10.04
C VAL A 217 20.57 -14.75 9.54
N PRO A 218 21.49 -14.04 10.23
CA PRO A 218 21.30 -13.37 11.50
C PRO A 218 20.53 -12.03 11.39
N ALA A 219 20.16 -11.45 12.54
CA ALA A 219 19.38 -10.21 12.64
C ALA A 219 20.04 -9.03 11.88
N PRO A 220 19.24 -8.09 11.37
CA PRO A 220 19.75 -6.93 10.64
C PRO A 220 20.55 -5.99 11.56
N PRO A 221 21.48 -5.17 11.00
CA PRO A 221 22.42 -4.37 11.80
C PRO A 221 21.76 -3.41 12.78
N GLY A 222 20.64 -2.79 12.39
CA GLY A 222 19.88 -1.89 13.26
C GLY A 222 19.43 -2.60 14.53
N VAL A 223 18.85 -3.80 14.41
CA VAL A 223 18.42 -4.62 15.56
C VAL A 223 19.61 -5.09 16.39
N ALA A 224 20.71 -5.51 15.74
CA ALA A 224 21.90 -5.99 16.43
C ALA A 224 22.56 -4.92 17.31
N GLU A 225 22.57 -3.67 16.84
CA GLU A 225 23.25 -2.53 17.48
C GLU A 225 22.40 -1.79 18.52
N MET A 226 21.07 -1.92 18.45
CA MET A 226 20.15 -1.20 19.35
C MET A 226 20.46 -1.38 20.85
N PRO A 227 20.77 -2.58 21.37
CA PRO A 227 21.10 -2.74 22.79
C PRO A 227 22.33 -1.92 23.22
N PHE A 228 23.38 -1.86 22.40
CA PHE A 228 24.54 -1.05 22.71
C PHE A 228 24.22 0.44 22.59
N TYR A 229 23.47 0.85 21.56
CA TYR A 229 23.03 2.24 21.41
C TYR A 229 22.31 2.73 22.66
N LEU A 230 21.39 1.94 23.23
CA LEU A 230 20.66 2.31 24.45
C LEU A 230 21.60 2.51 25.66
N VAL A 231 22.61 1.64 25.81
CA VAL A 231 23.63 1.79 26.86
C VAL A 231 24.48 3.05 26.60
N ASP A 232 24.88 3.26 25.35
CA ASP A 232 25.69 4.40 24.95
C ASP A 232 24.97 5.72 25.21
N SER A 233 23.72 5.84 24.75
CA SER A 233 22.93 7.06 24.86
C SER A 233 22.50 7.36 26.28
N ALA A 234 22.12 6.35 27.07
CA ALA A 234 21.60 6.56 28.42
C ALA A 234 22.69 6.67 29.49
N ILE A 235 23.88 6.09 29.24
CA ILE A 235 24.93 5.97 30.26
C ILE A 235 26.25 6.56 29.77
N LEU A 236 26.80 6.08 28.65
CA LEU A 236 28.17 6.42 28.26
C LEU A 236 28.30 7.87 27.79
N LYS A 237 27.46 8.34 26.86
CA LYS A 237 27.46 9.72 26.38
C LYS A 237 27.29 10.74 27.52
N PRO A 238 26.30 10.62 28.43
CA PRO A 238 26.19 11.49 29.59
C PRO A 238 27.45 11.52 30.47
N VAL A 239 28.13 10.37 30.63
CA VAL A 239 29.38 10.30 31.40
C VAL A 239 30.53 10.96 30.64
N GLU A 240 30.60 10.82 29.32
CA GLU A 240 31.61 11.46 28.47
C GLU A 240 31.51 13.00 28.46
N GLU A 241 30.29 13.52 28.61
CA GLU A 241 30.03 14.97 28.67
C GLU A 241 30.41 15.61 30.02
N LEU A 242 30.70 14.81 31.06
CA LEU A 242 31.14 15.35 32.34
C LEU A 242 32.52 16.01 32.22
N PRO A 243 32.76 17.18 32.85
CA PRO A 243 34.04 17.90 32.75
C PRO A 243 35.26 17.07 33.15
N VAL A 244 35.11 16.20 34.17
CA VAL A 244 36.19 15.32 34.63
C VAL A 244 36.54 14.28 33.56
N SER A 245 35.55 13.70 32.90
CA SER A 245 35.76 12.74 31.81
C SER A 245 36.44 13.39 30.62
N GLN A 246 36.01 14.58 30.22
CA GLN A 246 36.65 15.35 29.15
C GLN A 246 38.11 15.66 29.47
N LEU A 247 38.41 16.07 30.71
CA LEU A 247 39.79 16.31 31.16
C LEU A 247 40.65 15.04 31.15
N MET A 248 40.11 13.90 31.57
CA MET A 248 40.84 12.62 31.55
C MET A 248 41.12 12.16 30.12
N ARG A 249 40.20 12.42 29.18
CA ARG A 249 40.36 12.10 27.75
C ARG A 249 41.34 13.02 27.00
N LEU A 250 41.80 14.13 27.60
CA LEU A 250 42.94 14.88 27.05
C LEU A 250 44.24 14.06 27.08
N ASN A 251 44.32 13.01 27.90
CA ASN A 251 45.44 12.07 27.86
C ASN A 251 45.23 11.03 26.74
N PRO A 252 46.12 10.99 25.71
CA PRO A 252 45.96 10.09 24.58
C PRO A 252 45.89 8.60 24.95
N LEU A 253 46.55 8.17 26.03
CA LEU A 253 46.50 6.77 26.47
C LEU A 253 45.16 6.43 27.12
N VAL A 254 44.57 7.38 27.86
CA VAL A 254 43.26 7.21 28.48
C VAL A 254 42.18 7.20 27.40
N ASP A 255 42.25 8.12 26.44
CA ASP A 255 41.28 8.17 25.34
C ASP A 255 41.37 6.94 24.43
N LEU A 256 42.58 6.45 24.13
CA LEU A 256 42.75 5.21 23.36
C LEU A 256 42.23 3.99 24.12
N ALA A 257 42.52 3.87 25.42
CA ALA A 257 42.03 2.75 26.24
C ALA A 257 40.50 2.79 26.40
N TYR A 258 39.93 3.98 26.60
CA TYR A 258 38.49 4.18 26.70
C TYR A 258 37.79 3.85 25.39
N SER A 259 38.24 4.43 24.27
CA SER A 259 37.67 4.21 22.94
C SER A 259 37.79 2.74 22.53
N GLY A 260 38.93 2.09 22.79
CA GLY A 260 39.10 0.66 22.53
C GLY A 260 38.17 -0.21 23.38
N SER A 261 37.98 0.12 24.66
CA SER A 261 37.06 -0.61 25.54
C SER A 261 35.59 -0.43 25.14
N LYS A 262 35.21 0.78 24.73
CA LYS A 262 33.88 1.12 24.22
C LYS A 262 33.57 0.35 22.94
N GLU A 263 34.52 0.27 22.02
CA GLU A 263 34.37 -0.48 20.77
C GLU A 263 34.29 -2.00 21.01
N LEU A 264 35.09 -2.54 21.94
CA LEU A 264 34.98 -3.93 22.36
C LEU A 264 33.62 -4.25 23.00
N ALA A 265 33.09 -3.33 23.81
CA ALA A 265 31.75 -3.46 24.38
C ALA A 265 30.69 -3.49 23.28
N ARG A 266 30.74 -2.54 22.33
CA ARG A 266 29.85 -2.51 21.14
C ARG A 266 29.86 -3.84 20.40
N LEU A 267 31.05 -4.34 20.05
CA LEU A 267 31.20 -5.62 19.36
C LEU A 267 30.62 -6.78 20.18
N SER A 268 30.83 -6.78 21.50
CA SER A 268 30.32 -7.82 22.40
C SER A 268 28.80 -7.82 22.48
N PHE A 269 28.16 -6.65 22.57
CA PHE A 269 26.71 -6.51 22.52
C PHE A 269 26.17 -6.99 21.17
N ASN A 270 26.77 -6.58 20.05
CA ASN A 270 26.36 -7.02 18.73
C ASN A 270 26.43 -8.56 18.61
N LEU A 271 27.55 -9.17 19.00
CA LEU A 271 27.73 -10.62 18.99
C LEU A 271 26.75 -11.33 19.93
N ALA A 272 26.50 -10.78 21.11
CA ALA A 272 25.53 -11.32 22.06
C ALA A 272 24.11 -11.25 21.51
N THR A 273 23.73 -10.16 20.83
CA THR A 273 22.42 -10.02 20.18
C THR A 273 22.28 -10.98 19.01
N LEU A 274 23.30 -11.11 18.14
CA LEU A 274 23.28 -12.05 17.01
C LEU A 274 23.23 -13.50 17.49
N ALA A 275 23.98 -13.84 18.54
CA ALA A 275 23.94 -15.15 19.17
C ALA A 275 22.58 -15.37 19.86
N SER A 276 22.04 -14.36 20.54
CA SER A 276 20.71 -14.43 21.15
C SER A 276 19.67 -14.66 20.07
N VAL A 277 19.48 -13.76 19.12
CA VAL A 277 18.47 -13.90 18.05
C VAL A 277 18.66 -15.16 17.20
N GLY A 278 19.92 -15.56 16.94
CA GLY A 278 20.23 -16.79 16.21
C GLY A 278 20.06 -18.09 17.02
N LEU A 279 20.07 -18.02 18.36
CA LEU A 279 19.96 -19.18 19.27
C LEU A 279 18.71 -19.13 20.17
N THR A 280 17.88 -18.09 20.11
CA THR A 280 16.71 -17.91 20.96
C THR A 280 15.54 -18.74 20.46
N SER A 281 15.58 -20.02 20.87
CA SER A 281 14.59 -20.74 21.69
C SER A 281 13.08 -20.67 21.33
N PRO A 282 12.39 -21.83 21.33
CA PRO A 282 10.92 -21.91 21.36
C PRO A 282 10.24 -21.04 22.43
N LEU A 283 10.93 -20.67 23.51
CA LEU A 283 10.39 -19.83 24.56
C LEU A 283 10.20 -18.37 24.12
N THR A 284 11.12 -17.83 23.31
CA THR A 284 11.00 -16.47 22.77
C THR A 284 9.84 -16.40 21.78
N TYR A 285 9.72 -17.40 20.91
CA TYR A 285 8.59 -17.48 19.97
C TYR A 285 7.26 -17.80 20.66
N ALA A 286 7.26 -18.58 21.74
CA ALA A 286 6.05 -18.77 22.56
C ALA A 286 5.57 -17.47 23.23
N VAL A 287 6.49 -16.55 23.56
CA VAL A 287 6.16 -15.27 24.20
C VAL A 287 5.92 -14.16 23.17
N ARG A 288 6.49 -14.28 21.97
CA ARG A 288 6.40 -13.29 20.89
C ARG A 288 6.27 -13.95 19.50
N PRO A 289 5.17 -14.67 19.23
CA PRO A 289 4.99 -15.48 18.01
C PRO A 289 5.09 -14.68 16.70
N GLY A 290 4.68 -13.41 16.69
CA GLY A 290 4.77 -12.56 15.49
C GLY A 290 6.17 -12.42 14.92
N TYR A 291 7.20 -12.45 15.78
CA TYR A 291 8.60 -12.40 15.32
C TYR A 291 9.02 -13.65 14.56
N GLU A 292 8.50 -14.83 14.93
CA GLU A 292 8.78 -16.06 14.19
C GLU A 292 8.16 -16.01 12.80
N GLN A 293 6.93 -15.51 12.70
CA GLN A 293 6.14 -15.54 11.47
C GLN A 293 6.72 -14.68 10.36
N VAL A 294 7.37 -13.58 10.70
CA VAL A 294 8.07 -12.71 9.74
C VAL A 294 9.46 -13.22 9.35
N MET A 295 9.97 -14.32 9.91
CA MET A 295 11.28 -14.88 9.55
C MET A 295 11.24 -15.61 8.20
N ALA A 296 12.33 -15.52 7.44
CA ALA A 296 12.49 -16.14 6.11
C ALA A 296 12.13 -17.63 6.04
N ASN A 297 12.40 -18.38 7.11
CA ASN A 297 12.24 -19.83 7.13
C ASN A 297 10.97 -20.29 7.87
N SER A 298 10.13 -19.36 8.31
CA SER A 298 8.93 -19.67 9.07
C SER A 298 7.94 -20.47 8.20
N ASP A 299 7.20 -21.37 8.82
CA ASP A 299 6.14 -22.10 8.12
C ASP A 299 5.05 -21.14 7.64
N PHE A 300 4.81 -20.06 8.39
CA PHE A 300 3.91 -18.99 7.99
C PHE A 300 4.29 -18.37 6.65
N PHE A 301 5.54 -17.92 6.51
CA PHE A 301 6.05 -17.28 5.30
C PHE A 301 5.93 -18.22 4.10
N LYS A 302 6.34 -19.48 4.25
CA LYS A 302 6.27 -20.50 3.19
C LYS A 302 4.84 -20.81 2.74
N ASN A 303 3.90 -20.82 3.68
CA ASN A 303 2.52 -21.22 3.39
C ASN A 303 1.66 -20.07 2.85
N TYR A 304 1.95 -18.83 3.26
CA TYR A 304 1.05 -17.67 3.05
C TYR A 304 1.64 -16.53 2.25
N VAL A 305 2.96 -16.52 2.01
CA VAL A 305 3.64 -15.42 1.33
C VAL A 305 4.44 -15.91 0.13
N GLU A 306 5.32 -16.90 0.34
CA GLU A 306 6.23 -17.40 -0.68
C GLU A 306 5.47 -17.96 -1.91
N GLY A 307 5.76 -17.40 -3.08
CA GLY A 307 5.21 -17.87 -4.37
C GLY A 307 3.71 -17.65 -4.56
N LYS A 308 3.05 -16.88 -3.70
CA LYS A 308 1.63 -16.54 -3.86
C LYS A 308 1.46 -15.42 -4.89
N PRO A 309 0.48 -15.53 -5.80
CA PRO A 309 0.15 -14.45 -6.72
C PRO A 309 -0.65 -13.36 -5.99
N ILE A 310 -0.38 -12.10 -6.34
CA ILE A 310 -1.22 -10.96 -5.97
C ILE A 310 -2.48 -11.03 -6.83
N PRO A 311 -3.69 -10.99 -6.25
CA PRO A 311 -4.95 -11.02 -6.99
C PRO A 311 -5.10 -9.86 -7.97
N ASP A 312 -5.80 -10.09 -9.08
CA ASP A 312 -6.16 -9.03 -10.02
C ASP A 312 -7.02 -7.96 -9.33
N GLY A 313 -6.77 -6.69 -9.66
CA GLY A 313 -7.44 -5.55 -9.05
C GLY A 313 -6.86 -5.12 -7.69
N VAL A 314 -5.76 -5.76 -7.25
CA VAL A 314 -4.95 -5.37 -6.09
C VAL A 314 -3.56 -4.96 -6.57
N THR A 315 -3.08 -3.80 -6.12
CA THR A 315 -1.70 -3.34 -6.37
C THR A 315 -0.89 -3.39 -5.09
N VAL A 316 0.34 -3.90 -5.14
CA VAL A 316 1.29 -3.85 -4.03
C VAL A 316 2.48 -2.98 -4.39
N LEU A 317 2.77 -1.99 -3.55
CA LEU A 317 3.94 -1.12 -3.65
C LEU A 317 4.83 -1.32 -2.42
N ALA A 318 6.03 -1.86 -2.62
CA ALA A 318 7.03 -1.96 -1.56
C ALA A 318 7.92 -0.72 -1.58
N VAL A 319 7.86 0.08 -0.51
CA VAL A 319 8.66 1.28 -0.34
C VAL A 319 9.82 0.97 0.59
N THR A 320 11.03 1.19 0.10
CA THR A 320 12.28 0.85 0.77
C THR A 320 13.23 2.05 0.79
N SER A 321 14.24 2.00 1.65
CA SER A 321 15.33 2.97 1.65
C SER A 321 16.67 2.24 1.81
N PRO A 322 17.70 2.59 1.02
CA PRO A 322 19.04 2.01 1.16
C PRO A 322 19.70 2.35 2.50
N LEU A 323 19.19 3.38 3.19
CA LEU A 323 19.66 3.79 4.51
C LEU A 323 18.95 3.05 5.64
N ASP A 324 17.94 2.21 5.36
CA ASP A 324 17.28 1.44 6.41
C ASP A 324 18.14 0.25 6.85
N ARG A 325 18.42 0.20 8.14
CA ARG A 325 19.22 -0.83 8.81
C ARG A 325 18.36 -1.84 9.58
N MET A 326 17.03 -1.65 9.61
CA MET A 326 16.06 -2.58 10.19
C MET A 326 15.48 -3.50 9.13
N SER A 327 14.91 -2.94 8.07
CA SER A 327 14.33 -3.67 6.96
C SER A 327 15.20 -3.46 5.72
N LEU A 328 16.15 -4.38 5.53
CA LEU A 328 17.11 -4.30 4.45
C LEU A 328 16.40 -4.33 3.09
N GLU A 329 16.77 -3.39 2.21
CA GLU A 329 16.14 -3.20 0.90
C GLU A 329 16.07 -4.50 0.08
N ASP A 330 17.14 -5.30 0.05
CA ASP A 330 17.20 -6.55 -0.70
C ASP A 330 16.24 -7.64 -0.19
N ARG A 331 15.66 -7.45 1.00
CA ARG A 331 14.67 -8.35 1.64
C ARG A 331 13.27 -7.75 1.70
N SER A 332 13.16 -6.44 1.50
CA SER A 332 11.93 -5.66 1.56
C SER A 332 11.32 -5.39 0.19
N GLN A 333 11.67 -6.23 -0.78
CA GLN A 333 11.14 -6.15 -2.14
C GLN A 333 10.02 -7.17 -2.37
N VAL A 334 9.06 -6.81 -3.23
CA VAL A 334 8.09 -7.72 -3.83
C VAL A 334 8.61 -8.30 -5.13
N ASP A 335 8.02 -9.42 -5.54
CA ASP A 335 8.35 -10.11 -6.78
C ASP A 335 7.77 -9.37 -8.01
N GLU A 336 8.60 -8.54 -8.64
CA GLU A 336 8.23 -7.76 -9.83
C GLU A 336 8.00 -8.60 -11.09
N THR A 337 8.17 -9.92 -11.04
CA THR A 337 7.66 -10.76 -12.13
C THR A 337 6.14 -10.74 -12.21
N GLN A 338 5.46 -10.33 -11.13
CA GLN A 338 4.03 -10.07 -11.09
C GLN A 338 3.74 -8.64 -11.56
N ALA A 339 2.74 -8.47 -12.43
CA ALA A 339 2.45 -7.18 -13.08
C ALA A 339 1.95 -6.09 -12.13
N ASN A 340 1.36 -6.49 -11.02
CA ASN A 340 0.79 -5.65 -9.96
C ASN A 340 1.69 -5.55 -8.69
N ALA A 341 2.95 -5.95 -8.81
CA ALA A 341 3.98 -5.80 -7.77
C ALA A 341 5.04 -4.77 -8.18
N HIS A 342 5.24 -3.74 -7.35
CA HIS A 342 6.14 -2.63 -7.66
C HIS A 342 7.08 -2.34 -6.49
N ASN A 343 8.37 -2.16 -6.74
CA ASN A 343 9.32 -1.68 -5.73
C ASN A 343 9.68 -0.21 -5.97
N LEU A 344 9.61 0.59 -4.92
CA LEU A 344 10.04 1.97 -4.89
C LEU A 344 11.17 2.12 -3.87
N SER A 345 12.37 2.43 -4.37
CA SER A 345 13.52 2.80 -3.52
C SER A 345 13.56 4.32 -3.38
N VAL A 346 13.45 4.79 -2.14
CA VAL A 346 13.31 6.21 -1.80
C VAL A 346 14.57 6.70 -1.09
N ASP A 347 15.10 7.82 -1.57
CA ASP A 347 16.04 8.63 -0.82
C ASP A 347 15.28 9.55 0.15
N MET A 348 15.39 9.28 1.45
CA MET A 348 14.74 10.09 2.48
C MET A 348 15.40 11.48 2.65
N HIS A 349 16.51 11.75 1.93
CA HIS A 349 17.34 12.94 2.04
C HIS A 349 17.74 13.27 3.47
N LEU A 350 18.00 12.22 4.27
CA LEU A 350 18.45 12.36 5.65
C LEU A 350 19.92 12.79 5.66
N ASP A 351 20.26 13.74 6.52
CA ASP A 351 21.65 14.16 6.73
C ASP A 351 22.48 12.96 7.26
N PRO A 352 23.56 12.55 6.56
CA PRO A 352 24.42 11.47 7.02
C PRO A 352 24.96 11.68 8.44
N GLU A 353 25.29 12.93 8.81
CA GLU A 353 25.75 13.22 10.18
C GLU A 353 24.64 13.04 11.22
N GLN A 354 23.38 13.29 10.83
CA GLN A 354 22.22 13.05 11.69
C GLN A 354 21.98 11.55 11.82
N VAL A 355 22.03 10.79 10.73
CA VAL A 355 21.86 9.32 10.76
C VAL A 355 22.89 8.64 11.66
N GLU A 356 24.13 9.13 11.69
CA GLU A 356 25.19 8.60 12.57
C GLU A 356 25.01 8.97 14.06
N ARG A 357 24.39 10.13 14.35
CA ARG A 357 24.17 10.60 15.73
C ARG A 357 22.95 9.96 16.37
N GLU A 358 21.91 9.73 15.57
CA GLU A 358 20.63 9.18 15.98
C GLU A 358 20.66 7.65 16.18
N ARG A 359 19.52 7.08 16.58
CA ARG A 359 19.41 5.64 16.81
C ARG A 359 19.63 4.84 15.51
N PRO A 360 20.19 3.61 15.57
CA PRO A 360 20.38 2.74 14.39
C PRO A 360 19.11 2.45 13.57
N THR A 361 17.93 2.67 14.14
CA THR A 361 16.61 2.48 13.51
C THR A 361 15.98 3.81 13.05
N TRP A 362 16.77 4.88 12.92
CA TRP A 362 16.24 6.22 12.66
C TRP A 362 15.58 6.35 11.29
N THR A 363 16.28 5.95 10.23
CA THR A 363 15.73 5.94 8.87
C THR A 363 14.43 5.15 8.81
N HIS A 364 14.41 3.97 9.43
CA HIS A 364 13.23 3.12 9.51
C HIS A 364 12.00 3.88 10.02
N VAL A 365 12.15 4.60 11.13
CA VAL A 365 11.06 5.36 11.74
C VAL A 365 10.65 6.53 10.86
N LYS A 366 11.62 7.26 10.30
CA LYS A 366 11.36 8.41 9.42
C LYS A 366 10.56 8.06 8.17
N MET A 367 10.62 6.82 7.70
CA MET A 367 9.77 6.37 6.59
C MET A 367 8.27 6.52 6.88
N THR A 368 7.85 6.47 8.15
CA THR A 368 6.44 6.69 8.52
C THR A 368 6.04 8.15 8.65
N GLU A 369 7.01 9.07 8.64
CA GLU A 369 6.78 10.50 8.91
C GLU A 369 6.90 11.37 7.65
N MET A 370 7.22 10.79 6.48
CA MET A 370 7.50 11.54 5.24
C MET A 370 6.72 11.01 4.01
N PRO A 371 5.38 10.90 4.06
CA PRO A 371 4.58 10.43 2.92
C PRO A 371 4.76 11.28 1.65
N GLU A 372 4.96 12.59 1.78
CA GLU A 372 5.15 13.49 0.63
C GLU A 372 6.45 13.17 -0.14
N ALA A 373 7.51 12.73 0.54
CA ALA A 373 8.77 12.35 -0.10
C ALA A 373 8.57 11.14 -1.04
N PHE A 374 7.73 10.18 -0.63
CA PHE A 374 7.38 9.03 -1.45
C PHE A 374 6.60 9.45 -2.70
N ARG A 375 5.62 10.34 -2.53
CA ARG A 375 4.81 10.84 -3.65
C ARG A 375 5.67 11.62 -4.66
N GLN A 376 6.55 12.50 -4.18
CA GLN A 376 7.39 13.31 -5.04
C GLN A 376 8.30 12.42 -5.89
N GLN A 377 9.01 11.48 -5.27
CA GLN A 377 9.91 10.59 -5.99
C GLN A 377 9.16 9.61 -6.90
N PHE A 378 7.97 9.15 -6.50
CA PHE A 378 7.10 8.37 -7.37
C PHE A 378 6.73 9.17 -8.62
N ALA A 379 6.31 10.44 -8.47
CA ALA A 379 5.97 11.30 -9.59
C ALA A 379 7.18 11.57 -10.51
N GLU A 380 8.36 11.83 -9.95
CA GLU A 380 9.60 12.00 -10.74
C GLU A 380 9.91 10.75 -11.57
N ARG A 381 9.77 9.56 -10.97
CA ARG A 381 10.04 8.28 -11.65
C ARG A 381 9.11 7.97 -12.82
N LEU A 382 7.87 8.49 -12.85
CA LEU A 382 6.91 8.18 -13.90
C LEU A 382 7.43 8.47 -15.33
N LEU A 383 8.25 9.52 -15.48
CA LEU A 383 8.85 9.89 -16.76
C LEU A 383 10.29 9.41 -16.93
N GLU A 384 11.00 9.19 -15.83
CA GLU A 384 12.38 8.66 -15.85
C GLU A 384 12.39 7.17 -16.22
N GLN A 385 11.37 6.43 -15.80
CA GLN A 385 11.23 4.98 -15.97
C GLN A 385 9.88 4.64 -16.66
N PRO A 386 9.73 4.96 -17.96
CA PRO A 386 8.46 4.80 -18.66
C PRO A 386 8.01 3.33 -18.81
N ASP A 387 8.95 2.37 -18.80
CA ASP A 387 8.62 0.94 -18.85
C ASP A 387 8.04 0.43 -17.52
N GLU A 388 8.58 0.89 -16.38
CA GLU A 388 8.00 0.62 -15.05
C GLU A 388 6.63 1.28 -14.93
N THR A 389 6.49 2.48 -15.48
CA THR A 389 5.22 3.21 -15.51
C THR A 389 4.17 2.52 -16.37
N ALA A 390 4.57 1.91 -17.50
CA ALA A 390 3.68 1.11 -18.32
C ALA A 390 3.12 -0.09 -17.53
N ARG A 391 3.90 -0.69 -16.62
CA ARG A 391 3.42 -1.78 -15.74
C ARG A 391 2.37 -1.30 -14.74
N LEU A 392 2.45 -0.08 -14.23
CA LEU A 392 1.40 0.50 -13.36
C LEU A 392 0.04 0.64 -14.05
N LEU A 393 0.02 0.67 -15.39
CA LEU A 393 -1.19 0.74 -16.20
C LEU A 393 -1.78 -0.63 -16.56
N ASP A 394 -1.09 -1.72 -16.22
CA ASP A 394 -1.54 -3.08 -16.51
C ASP A 394 -2.89 -3.38 -15.85
N ALA A 395 -3.70 -4.20 -16.53
CA ALA A 395 -5.05 -4.56 -16.15
C ALA A 395 -5.16 -5.26 -14.78
N SER A 396 -4.08 -5.92 -14.33
CA SER A 396 -4.01 -6.58 -13.01
C SER A 396 -3.93 -5.61 -11.83
N ASN A 397 -3.55 -4.34 -12.06
CA ASN A 397 -3.50 -3.32 -11.01
C ASN A 397 -4.90 -2.82 -10.65
N ASN A 398 -5.02 -2.27 -9.44
CA ASN A 398 -6.22 -1.54 -9.04
C ASN A 398 -6.48 -0.30 -9.91
N ASP A 399 -7.74 -0.09 -10.29
CA ASP A 399 -8.13 1.02 -11.17
C ASP A 399 -7.88 2.40 -10.53
N GLY A 400 -7.91 2.53 -9.20
CA GLY A 400 -7.50 3.74 -8.49
C GLY A 400 -6.02 4.10 -8.72
N VAL A 401 -5.12 3.12 -8.63
CA VAL A 401 -3.68 3.33 -8.89
C VAL A 401 -3.44 3.69 -10.36
N ARG A 402 -4.13 3.01 -11.29
CA ARG A 402 -4.06 3.30 -12.73
C ARG A 402 -4.54 4.72 -13.01
N TYR A 403 -5.66 5.13 -12.41
CA TYR A 403 -6.20 6.48 -12.51
C TYR A 403 -5.21 7.54 -11.99
N ASP A 404 -4.69 7.37 -10.78
CA ASP A 404 -3.77 8.33 -10.17
C ASP A 404 -2.48 8.47 -10.98
N THR A 405 -1.95 7.34 -11.49
CA THR A 405 -0.80 7.33 -12.40
C THR A 405 -1.08 8.13 -13.66
N LEU A 406 -2.24 7.92 -14.30
CA LEU A 406 -2.63 8.63 -15.51
C LEU A 406 -2.86 10.12 -15.29
N VAL A 407 -3.42 10.52 -14.14
CA VAL A 407 -3.62 11.94 -13.78
C VAL A 407 -2.29 12.66 -13.55
N LEU A 408 -1.31 11.99 -12.93
CA LEU A 408 0.04 12.53 -12.80
C LEU A 408 0.73 12.65 -14.16
N LEU A 409 0.68 11.58 -14.97
CA LEU A 409 1.21 11.58 -16.32
C LEU A 409 0.59 12.65 -17.21
N GLU A 410 -0.72 12.87 -17.14
CA GLU A 410 -1.41 13.91 -17.92
C GLU A 410 -0.78 15.29 -17.69
N LYS A 411 -0.51 15.63 -16.43
CA LYS A 411 0.10 16.92 -16.06
C LYS A 411 1.53 17.03 -16.57
N GLN A 412 2.33 15.99 -16.37
CA GLN A 412 3.75 16.01 -16.72
C GLN A 412 3.98 15.94 -18.23
N LEU A 413 3.23 15.10 -18.94
CA LEU A 413 3.33 14.95 -20.39
C LEU A 413 2.80 16.18 -21.14
N ALA A 414 1.92 16.98 -20.54
CA ALA A 414 1.52 18.27 -21.10
C ALA A 414 2.69 19.24 -21.25
N GLU A 415 3.76 19.08 -20.46
CA GLU A 415 4.99 19.87 -20.53
C GLU A 415 6.01 19.33 -21.55
N ILE A 416 5.74 18.17 -22.16
CA ILE A 416 6.62 17.51 -23.12
C ILE A 416 5.93 17.45 -24.49
N PRO A 417 6.22 18.40 -25.39
CA PRO A 417 5.72 18.36 -26.77
C PRO A 417 6.12 17.07 -27.46
N ASP A 418 5.20 16.52 -28.26
CA ASP A 418 5.42 15.32 -29.07
C ASP A 418 6.00 14.12 -28.32
N TRP A 419 5.72 14.00 -27.01
CA TRP A 419 6.20 12.87 -26.20
C TRP A 419 5.85 11.51 -26.83
N SER A 420 4.69 11.42 -27.49
CA SER A 420 4.19 10.19 -28.10
C SER A 420 4.94 9.75 -29.37
N GLU A 421 5.89 10.56 -29.86
CA GLU A 421 6.80 10.24 -30.97
C GLU A 421 8.21 9.88 -30.48
N GLN A 422 8.51 10.05 -29.19
CA GLN A 422 9.82 9.72 -28.65
C GLN A 422 9.88 8.22 -28.37
N ASP A 423 10.86 7.51 -28.93
CA ASP A 423 11.02 6.06 -28.79
C ASP A 423 11.01 5.59 -27.33
N ARG A 424 11.55 6.41 -26.41
CA ARG A 424 11.57 6.12 -24.97
C ARG A 424 10.18 5.98 -24.34
N PHE A 425 9.13 6.54 -24.94
CA PHE A 425 7.75 6.46 -24.45
C PHE A 425 6.88 5.48 -25.25
N SER A 426 7.47 4.70 -26.15
CA SER A 426 6.72 3.76 -27.00
C SER A 426 5.94 2.72 -26.18
N GLY A 427 6.58 2.09 -25.18
CA GLY A 427 5.93 1.14 -24.27
C GLY A 427 4.81 1.78 -23.45
N LEU A 428 5.04 2.97 -22.89
CA LEU A 428 4.04 3.73 -22.16
C LEU A 428 2.83 4.09 -23.04
N LYS A 429 3.07 4.55 -24.28
CA LYS A 429 2.01 4.85 -25.25
C LYS A 429 1.18 3.62 -25.57
N GLU A 430 1.82 2.46 -25.79
CA GLU A 430 1.11 1.21 -26.03
C GLU A 430 0.25 0.79 -24.84
N ALA A 431 0.79 0.90 -23.61
CA ALA A 431 0.05 0.61 -22.40
C ALA A 431 -1.17 1.54 -22.24
N MET A 432 -0.99 2.85 -22.43
CA MET A 432 -2.10 3.82 -22.41
C MET A 432 -3.15 3.53 -23.48
N GLN A 433 -2.74 3.06 -24.68
CA GLN A 433 -3.69 2.69 -25.72
C GLN A 433 -4.53 1.47 -25.30
N LYS A 434 -3.90 0.45 -24.69
CA LYS A 434 -4.62 -0.71 -24.14
C LYS A 434 -5.64 -0.29 -23.08
N VAL A 435 -5.25 0.60 -22.16
CA VAL A 435 -6.15 1.15 -21.14
C VAL A 435 -7.30 1.92 -21.78
N ALA A 436 -7.02 2.78 -22.76
CA ALA A 436 -8.05 3.53 -23.49
C ALA A 436 -9.04 2.63 -24.25
N ASP A 437 -8.59 1.48 -24.74
CA ASP A 437 -9.40 0.52 -25.47
C ASP A 437 -10.41 -0.25 -24.59
N GLU A 438 -10.28 -0.17 -23.25
CA GLU A 438 -11.28 -0.71 -22.30
C GLU A 438 -12.62 0.05 -22.37
N ARG A 439 -12.56 1.35 -22.73
CA ARG A 439 -13.72 2.21 -22.99
C ARG A 439 -14.80 2.17 -21.92
N LEU A 440 -14.47 2.31 -20.65
CA LEU A 440 -15.48 2.33 -19.58
C LEU A 440 -16.31 3.63 -19.65
N PRO A 441 -17.63 3.59 -19.34
CA PRO A 441 -18.54 4.73 -19.51
C PRO A 441 -18.46 5.78 -18.37
N PHE A 442 -17.34 5.86 -17.65
CA PHE A 442 -17.16 6.78 -16.50
C PHE A 442 -16.09 7.82 -16.80
N GLN A 443 -16.37 9.11 -16.53
CA GLN A 443 -15.45 10.25 -16.80
C GLN A 443 -14.19 10.22 -15.94
N ASP A 444 -14.20 9.48 -14.84
CA ASP A 444 -13.10 9.28 -13.91
C ASP A 444 -12.50 7.86 -14.01
N SER A 445 -12.88 7.08 -15.02
CA SER A 445 -12.21 5.80 -15.28
C SER A 445 -10.80 5.97 -15.84
N PRO A 446 -9.85 5.04 -15.55
CA PRO A 446 -8.54 5.02 -16.18
C PRO A 446 -8.61 5.05 -17.70
N SER A 447 -9.55 4.32 -18.29
CA SER A 447 -9.74 4.25 -19.74
C SER A 447 -10.04 5.61 -20.39
N PHE A 448 -10.86 6.45 -19.75
CA PHE A 448 -11.16 7.77 -20.29
C PHE A 448 -10.00 8.75 -20.10
N VAL A 449 -9.32 8.71 -18.95
CA VAL A 449 -8.13 9.55 -18.71
C VAL A 449 -7.03 9.20 -19.70
N ALA A 450 -6.72 7.92 -19.90
CA ALA A 450 -5.72 7.47 -20.88
C ALA A 450 -6.05 7.97 -22.29
N TYR A 451 -7.31 7.85 -22.71
CA TYR A 451 -7.79 8.38 -23.99
C TYR A 451 -7.59 9.91 -24.10
N ARG A 452 -7.89 10.67 -23.05
CA ARG A 452 -7.71 12.13 -23.02
C ARG A 452 -6.25 12.53 -23.20
N VAL A 453 -5.32 11.85 -22.52
CA VAL A 453 -3.87 12.10 -22.64
C VAL A 453 -3.35 11.74 -24.03
N LEU A 454 -3.77 10.60 -24.58
CA LEU A 454 -3.39 10.23 -25.94
C LEU A 454 -3.90 11.24 -26.98
N ARG A 455 -5.14 11.73 -26.80
CA ARG A 455 -5.75 12.70 -27.70
C ARG A 455 -5.08 14.08 -27.62
N SER A 456 -4.73 14.56 -26.42
CA SER A 456 -4.04 15.85 -26.27
C SER A 456 -2.71 15.86 -27.01
N SER A 457 -1.97 14.73 -27.02
CA SER A 457 -0.76 14.57 -27.83
C SER A 457 -1.05 14.73 -29.34
N SER A 458 -2.15 14.16 -29.84
CA SER A 458 -2.52 14.23 -31.26
C SER A 458 -3.00 15.62 -31.73
N LEU A 459 -3.60 16.41 -30.84
CA LEU A 459 -4.13 17.74 -31.16
C LEU A 459 -3.02 18.80 -31.27
N SER A 460 -1.92 18.64 -30.53
CA SER A 460 -0.73 19.51 -30.65
C SER A 460 -0.14 19.54 -32.07
N LYS A 461 -0.38 18.47 -32.86
CA LYS A 461 -0.02 18.37 -34.29
C LYS A 461 -0.93 19.16 -35.23
N SER A 462 -2.15 19.50 -34.83
CA SER A 462 -3.10 20.21 -35.71
C SER A 462 -2.91 21.74 -35.68
N THR A 463 -2.15 22.23 -34.70
CA THR A 463 -1.91 23.66 -34.45
C THR A 463 -0.43 24.06 -34.57
N SER A 464 0.47 23.13 -34.89
CA SER A 464 1.85 23.37 -35.33
C SER A 464 1.98 23.17 -36.85
#